data_AF-A0A832MSW4-F1
#
_entry.id   AF-A0A832MSW4-F1
#
_cell.length_a   1.000
_cell.length_b   1.000
_cell.length_c   1.000
_cell.angle_alpha   90.00
_cell.angle_beta   90.00
_cell.angle_gamma   90.00
#
_symmetry.space_group_name_H-M   'P 1'
#
loop_
_entity.id
_entity.type
_entity.pdbx_description
1 polymer ?
#
loop_
_entity_poly.entity_id
_entity_poly.type
_entity_poly.pdbx_seq_one_letter_code
_entity_poly.pdbx_strand_id
1 'polypeptide(L)'
;MFFIIIIILLITKIEMGGDIVISLFENPLNLLLTLILIIVIAVPTSHYPLYFRIRDEMKNSAIDENYNDYIFCINQNPKKFKKVLERSPFRIIYYRRKNNPSKGAKNQHDNDLFYFSIFRRSMGVSLFIAFIYILLDNCKTYLNQKFSVFLITLLLSLALVAFLIGVSLLKKKAFLAFANTTENAEMLKEAKEIVNFRKVVMAFYWFSWLSILALIATTTVVYYYKWQLLTIITTVITLVILALTFILFSVSRSWLKYVFYSSDKELASEDNDPNYLNTKYKDAIDSSSKERILGIKLWWFSDNITYLRGFAIAGILLVFFLVYLNTHWQIINRFNFITVFLVIYMVYYGLFIIYLKHRMHAKFSENSSTFKFKKFWKLYSPLLLALFLGIAISSVVRGNDLHYIPNNIDRNPHNEIALPDFEEAIKTQQKHLFVSSYGGGLKSNLWTMLVLDKLERNNTDFLNSVRCLSGVSGGGVGFANYMLLDTDAQKREQQINRIAKYNFVSLDLTFLLGKDLIREYIPNFLCNFNGKDRAYYGMKQHLMALKKGQDTLANISFYDVYASTYKKRKYYPPLIINTVSTNGIQGISFSIPIEKGFDSIFPGAINILDA
;
A
#
# COMPACT_ATOMS: atom_id res chain seq x y z
N MET A 1 1.81 -8.95 12.64
CA MET A 1 2.71 -10.05 12.21
C MET A 1 2.09 -10.89 11.12
N PHE A 2 0.91 -11.49 11.32
CA PHE A 2 0.18 -12.26 10.28
C PHE A 2 0.05 -11.53 8.93
N PHE A 3 -0.32 -10.24 8.96
CA PHE A 3 -0.38 -9.40 7.76
C PHE A 3 0.97 -9.27 7.00
N ILE A 4 2.08 -9.11 7.73
CA ILE A 4 3.43 -9.00 7.13
C ILE A 4 3.84 -10.34 6.49
N ILE A 5 3.49 -11.46 7.13
CA ILE A 5 3.74 -12.80 6.60
C ILE A 5 2.97 -13.02 5.30
N ILE A 6 1.68 -12.63 5.26
CA ILE A 6 0.87 -12.69 4.04
C ILE A 6 1.52 -11.87 2.93
N ILE A 7 1.98 -10.64 3.19
CA ILE A 7 2.65 -9.81 2.18
C ILE A 7 3.91 -10.49 1.65
N ILE A 8 4.76 -11.02 2.54
CA ILE A 8 5.98 -11.73 2.13
C ILE A 8 5.59 -12.90 1.22
N LEU A 9 4.62 -13.71 1.61
CA LEU A 9 4.15 -14.83 0.80
C LEU A 9 3.61 -14.38 -0.56
N LEU A 10 2.75 -13.37 -0.59
CA LEU A 10 2.18 -12.85 -1.85
C LEU A 10 3.27 -12.30 -2.78
N ILE A 11 4.25 -11.56 -2.27
CA ILE A 11 5.28 -10.95 -3.13
C ILE A 11 6.36 -11.95 -3.55
N THR A 12 6.71 -12.93 -2.71
CA THR A 12 7.80 -13.89 -3.02
C THR A 12 7.34 -15.18 -3.68
N LYS A 13 6.07 -15.56 -3.54
CA LYS A 13 5.54 -16.81 -4.11
C LYS A 13 4.69 -16.60 -5.36
N ILE A 14 4.16 -15.41 -5.59
CA ILE A 14 3.42 -15.13 -6.84
C ILE A 14 4.43 -14.92 -7.96
N GLU A 15 4.24 -15.58 -9.10
CA GLU A 15 5.12 -15.52 -10.27
C GLU A 15 5.33 -14.08 -10.83
N MET A 16 4.43 -13.15 -10.51
CA MET A 16 4.49 -11.73 -10.89
C MET A 16 5.08 -10.83 -9.79
N GLY A 17 5.33 -11.38 -8.59
CA GLY A 17 5.81 -10.60 -7.46
C GLY A 17 7.19 -9.98 -7.69
N GLY A 18 8.07 -10.66 -8.45
CA GLY A 18 9.37 -10.12 -8.81
C GLY A 18 9.33 -8.98 -9.82
N ASP A 19 8.42 -9.04 -10.79
CA ASP A 19 8.22 -7.97 -11.78
C ASP A 19 7.77 -6.65 -11.09
N ILE A 20 6.96 -6.77 -10.03
CA ILE A 20 6.55 -5.64 -9.19
C ILE A 20 7.75 -5.01 -8.47
N VAL A 21 8.69 -5.83 -7.97
CA VAL A 21 9.89 -5.35 -7.29
C VAL A 21 10.87 -4.74 -8.30
N ILE A 22 11.09 -5.36 -9.46
CA ILE A 22 11.98 -4.83 -10.50
C ILE A 22 11.47 -3.46 -10.99
N SER A 23 10.18 -3.35 -11.29
CA SER A 23 9.57 -2.08 -11.75
C SER A 23 9.61 -0.97 -10.69
N LEU A 24 9.80 -1.30 -9.40
CA LEU A 24 10.04 -0.30 -8.36
C LEU A 24 11.38 0.42 -8.58
N PHE A 25 12.41 -0.29 -9.04
CA PHE A 25 13.74 0.24 -9.32
C PHE A 25 13.85 0.93 -10.69
N GLU A 26 12.86 0.73 -11.58
CA GLU A 26 12.80 1.46 -12.84
C GLU A 26 12.36 2.93 -12.65
N ASN A 27 11.73 3.26 -11.51
CA ASN A 27 11.32 4.61 -11.17
C ASN A 27 11.85 5.02 -9.78
N PRO A 28 12.91 5.86 -9.71
CA PRO A 28 13.57 6.21 -8.45
C PRO A 28 12.64 6.96 -7.48
N LEU A 29 11.66 7.71 -7.99
CA LEU A 29 10.68 8.39 -7.15
C LEU A 29 9.75 7.39 -6.45
N ASN A 30 9.36 6.30 -7.11
CA ASN A 30 8.56 5.26 -6.48
C ASN A 30 9.33 4.54 -5.38
N LEU A 31 10.62 4.26 -5.60
CA LEU A 31 11.47 3.69 -4.58
C LEU A 31 11.63 4.65 -3.38
N LEU A 32 11.93 5.92 -3.62
CA LEU A 32 12.05 6.94 -2.57
C LEU A 32 10.78 7.02 -1.73
N LEU A 33 9.61 7.12 -2.38
CA LEU A 33 8.32 7.14 -1.70
C LEU A 33 8.08 5.85 -0.89
N THR A 34 8.43 4.69 -1.44
CA THR A 34 8.31 3.40 -0.74
C THR A 34 9.17 3.37 0.53
N LEU A 35 10.43 3.79 0.44
CA LEU A 35 11.35 3.80 1.59
C LEU A 35 10.86 4.78 2.69
N ILE A 36 10.33 5.94 2.30
CA ILE A 36 9.72 6.89 3.23
C ILE A 36 8.44 6.31 3.86
N LEU A 37 7.58 5.67 3.08
CA LEU A 37 6.36 5.05 3.59
C LEU A 37 6.68 3.91 4.57
N ILE A 38 7.69 3.09 4.30
CA ILE A 38 8.17 2.01 5.18
C ILE A 38 8.48 2.56 6.58
N ILE A 39 9.28 3.64 6.69
CA ILE A 39 9.62 4.22 8.00
C ILE A 39 8.40 4.86 8.66
N VAL A 40 7.54 5.54 7.90
CA VAL A 40 6.31 6.15 8.42
C VAL A 40 5.34 5.08 8.93
N ILE A 41 5.26 3.91 8.30
CA ILE A 41 4.36 2.79 8.66
C ILE A 41 4.92 1.93 9.80
N ALA A 42 6.24 1.79 9.90
CA ALA A 42 6.88 1.05 10.99
C ALA A 42 6.51 1.62 12.37
N VAL A 43 6.38 2.95 12.44
CA VAL A 43 6.00 3.68 13.65
C VAL A 43 4.61 3.27 14.19
N PRO A 44 3.49 3.48 13.49
CA PRO A 44 2.16 3.11 13.95
C PRO A 44 2.01 1.59 14.13
N THR A 45 2.70 0.77 13.33
CA THR A 45 2.75 -0.69 13.50
C THR A 45 3.35 -1.07 14.86
N SER A 46 4.41 -0.37 15.27
CA SER A 46 5.00 -0.50 16.61
C SER A 46 4.15 0.14 17.73
N HIS A 47 2.95 0.63 17.48
CA HIS A 47 2.04 1.10 18.53
C HIS A 47 0.84 0.17 18.74
N TYR A 48 0.56 -0.75 17.82
CA TYR A 48 -0.66 -1.55 17.78
C TYR A 48 -0.97 -2.38 19.05
N PRO A 49 -0.04 -3.21 19.58
CA PRO A 49 -0.33 -4.08 20.71
C PRO A 49 -0.73 -3.33 21.98
N LEU A 50 -0.23 -2.09 22.13
CA LEU A 50 -0.46 -1.27 23.30
C LEU A 50 -1.96 -0.97 23.51
N TYR A 51 -2.74 -0.86 22.42
CA TYR A 51 -4.16 -0.53 22.54
C TYR A 51 -4.97 -1.66 23.19
N PHE A 52 -4.65 -2.92 22.93
CA PHE A 52 -5.34 -4.05 23.55
C PHE A 52 -4.94 -4.23 25.01
N ARG A 53 -3.65 -4.05 25.32
CA ARG A 53 -3.20 -4.08 26.72
C ARG A 53 -3.88 -3.00 27.55
N ILE A 54 -3.92 -1.76 27.05
CA ILE A 54 -4.62 -0.66 27.72
C ILE A 54 -6.11 -0.98 27.91
N ARG A 55 -6.75 -1.59 26.90
CA ARG A 55 -8.15 -2.04 27.01
C ARG A 55 -8.33 -3.04 28.15
N ASP A 56 -7.43 -4.01 28.27
CA ASP A 56 -7.53 -5.09 29.24
C ASP A 56 -7.23 -4.56 30.65
N GLU A 57 -6.22 -3.70 30.81
CA GLU A 57 -5.95 -2.96 32.06
C GLU A 57 -7.16 -2.10 32.49
N MET A 58 -7.82 -1.43 31.53
CA MET A 58 -9.02 -0.63 31.79
C MET A 58 -10.27 -1.45 32.11
N LYS A 59 -10.37 -2.66 31.58
CA LYS A 59 -11.47 -3.58 31.92
C LYS A 59 -11.31 -4.08 33.35
N ASN A 60 -10.08 -4.35 33.76
CA ASN A 60 -9.76 -4.85 35.09
C ASN A 60 -9.81 -3.75 36.16
N SER A 61 -9.50 -2.50 35.80
CA SER A 61 -9.59 -1.38 36.74
C SER A 61 -11.02 -0.89 37.03
N ALA A 62 -12.00 -1.25 36.20
CA ALA A 62 -13.41 -1.13 36.57
C ALA A 62 -13.79 -2.05 37.74
N ILE A 63 -12.90 -2.98 38.12
CA ILE A 63 -13.04 -3.92 39.23
C ILE A 63 -12.14 -3.49 40.42
N ASP A 64 -11.02 -2.79 40.17
CA ASP A 64 -10.10 -2.26 41.19
C ASP A 64 -9.46 -0.92 40.75
N GLU A 65 -9.76 0.17 41.46
CA GLU A 65 -9.26 1.53 41.15
C GLU A 65 -7.72 1.65 41.14
N ASN A 66 -7.02 0.72 41.82
CA ASN A 66 -5.56 0.69 41.90
C ASN A 66 -4.87 0.06 40.69
N TYR A 67 -5.62 -0.50 39.72
CA TYR A 67 -5.06 -1.25 38.59
C TYR A 67 -4.78 -0.39 37.34
N ASN A 68 -5.18 0.88 37.32
CA ASN A 68 -5.07 1.75 36.14
C ASN A 68 -3.75 2.53 36.10
N ASP A 69 -2.78 2.02 35.34
CA ASP A 69 -1.54 2.73 35.04
C ASP A 69 -1.71 3.83 33.97
N TYR A 70 -2.80 3.84 33.19
CA TYR A 70 -3.02 4.79 32.09
C TYR A 70 -4.32 5.59 32.20
N ILE A 71 -4.26 6.87 31.80
CA ILE A 71 -5.42 7.76 31.65
C ILE A 71 -5.59 8.12 30.17
N PHE A 72 -6.84 8.18 29.73
CA PHE A 72 -7.24 8.77 28.46
C PHE A 72 -7.17 10.29 28.52
N CYS A 73 -6.37 10.88 27.64
CA CYS A 73 -6.29 12.32 27.50
C CYS A 73 -6.80 12.75 26.13
N ILE A 74 -7.55 13.85 26.12
CA ILE A 74 -7.95 14.59 24.92
C ILE A 74 -7.21 15.92 24.98
N ASN A 75 -6.65 16.38 23.86
CA ASN A 75 -6.10 17.73 23.81
C ASN A 75 -7.20 18.76 24.12
N GLN A 76 -7.04 19.49 25.23
CA GLN A 76 -7.99 20.51 25.68
C GLN A 76 -7.55 21.94 25.34
N ASN A 77 -6.37 22.15 24.75
CA ASN A 77 -5.77 23.49 24.67
C ASN A 77 -6.18 24.26 23.40
N PRO A 78 -6.97 25.35 23.53
CA PRO A 78 -7.73 25.95 22.43
C PRO A 78 -6.97 27.00 21.61
N LYS A 79 -5.67 27.22 21.85
CA LYS A 79 -5.12 28.54 21.53
C LYS A 79 -4.66 28.79 20.08
N LYS A 80 -4.43 27.79 19.20
CA LYS A 80 -4.03 28.10 17.80
C LYS A 80 -4.50 27.15 16.67
N PHE A 81 -4.93 25.92 16.93
CA PHE A 81 -5.32 24.98 15.86
C PHE A 81 -6.84 24.90 15.69
N LYS A 82 -7.39 25.87 14.95
CA LYS A 82 -8.77 26.01 14.41
C LYS A 82 -9.90 25.19 15.10
N LYS A 83 -10.87 25.92 15.68
CA LYS A 83 -12.23 25.52 16.12
C LYS A 83 -12.95 24.42 15.31
N VAL A 84 -12.55 24.18 14.06
CA VAL A 84 -13.11 23.16 13.14
C VAL A 84 -12.78 21.73 13.59
N LEU A 85 -11.53 21.41 13.93
CA LEU A 85 -11.18 20.06 14.40
C LEU A 85 -11.71 19.79 15.81
N GLU A 86 -11.87 20.83 16.63
CA GLU A 86 -12.42 20.74 17.98
C GLU A 86 -13.93 20.44 17.97
N ARG A 87 -14.68 20.95 17.00
CA ARG A 87 -16.10 20.62 16.81
C ARG A 87 -16.31 19.27 16.11
N SER A 88 -15.24 18.67 15.58
CA SER A 88 -15.30 17.36 14.93
C SER A 88 -15.41 16.23 15.95
N PRO A 89 -16.13 15.14 15.63
CA PRO A 89 -16.13 13.91 16.42
C PRO A 89 -14.77 13.19 16.43
N PHE A 90 -13.81 13.59 15.57
CA PHE A 90 -12.50 12.96 15.38
C PHE A 90 -11.37 13.75 16.06
N ARG A 91 -11.36 13.79 17.40
CA ARG A 91 -10.31 14.46 18.17
C ARG A 91 -9.07 13.58 18.33
N ILE A 92 -7.92 14.18 18.60
CA ILE A 92 -6.69 13.44 18.92
C ILE A 92 -6.83 12.86 20.32
N ILE A 93 -6.92 11.54 20.39
CA ILE A 93 -6.94 10.76 21.63
C ILE A 93 -5.57 10.12 21.83
N TYR A 94 -5.00 10.35 23.01
CA TYR A 94 -3.73 9.76 23.40
C TYR A 94 -3.78 9.25 24.84
N TYR A 95 -2.73 8.51 25.22
CA TYR A 95 -2.63 7.83 26.50
C TYR A 95 -1.47 8.40 27.30
N ARG A 96 -1.67 8.57 28.60
CA ARG A 96 -0.64 9.01 29.54
C ARG A 96 -0.57 8.07 30.74
N ARG A 97 0.62 7.82 31.27
CA ARG A 97 0.78 7.02 32.50
C ARG A 97 0.40 7.86 33.74
N LYS A 98 -0.29 7.29 34.74
CA LYS A 98 -0.55 7.96 36.02
C LYS A 98 0.77 8.25 36.76
N ASN A 99 0.82 9.38 37.48
CA ASN A 99 2.04 9.81 38.18
C ASN A 99 2.33 9.02 39.46
N ASN A 100 1.39 8.25 40.00
CA ASN A 100 1.55 7.44 41.22
C ASN A 100 0.99 6.01 41.01
N PRO A 101 1.74 5.07 40.42
CA PRO A 101 1.36 3.67 40.43
C PRO A 101 1.44 3.10 41.86
N SER A 102 0.44 2.33 42.26
CA SER A 102 0.30 1.68 43.57
C SER A 102 1.57 0.88 43.93
N LYS A 103 2.08 1.06 45.16
CA LYS A 103 3.44 0.64 45.56
C LYS A 103 3.66 -0.88 45.66
N GLY A 104 2.61 -1.71 45.57
CA GLY A 104 2.65 -3.13 45.96
C GLY A 104 3.11 -4.16 44.91
N ALA A 105 3.07 -3.86 43.61
CA ALA A 105 3.33 -4.85 42.53
C ALA A 105 4.47 -4.46 41.55
N LYS A 106 5.39 -3.59 41.98
CA LYS A 106 6.27 -2.83 41.07
C LYS A 106 7.26 -3.66 40.24
N ASN A 107 7.91 -4.68 40.79
CA ASN A 107 9.06 -5.30 40.12
C ASN A 107 8.69 -6.29 38.99
N GLN A 108 7.65 -7.10 39.16
CA GLN A 108 7.22 -8.04 38.11
C GLN A 108 6.52 -7.29 36.97
N HIS A 109 5.65 -6.34 37.31
CA HIS A 109 4.93 -5.51 36.34
C HIS A 109 5.86 -4.66 35.46
N ASP A 110 6.95 -4.11 36.03
CA ASP A 110 7.92 -3.31 35.26
C ASP A 110 8.76 -4.15 34.29
N ASN A 111 9.01 -5.43 34.61
CA ASN A 111 9.68 -6.36 33.69
C ASN A 111 8.76 -6.74 32.53
N ASP A 112 7.48 -7.01 32.79
CA ASP A 112 6.50 -7.31 31.75
C ASP A 112 6.30 -6.12 30.80
N LEU A 113 6.25 -4.90 31.33
CA LEU A 113 6.22 -3.67 30.53
C LEU A 113 7.46 -3.53 29.64
N PHE A 114 8.64 -3.90 30.16
CA PHE A 114 9.89 -3.85 29.41
C PHE A 114 9.87 -4.81 28.21
N TYR A 115 9.59 -6.10 28.43
CA TYR A 115 9.53 -7.10 27.36
C TYR A 115 8.44 -6.79 26.35
N PHE A 116 7.27 -6.36 26.82
CA PHE A 116 6.19 -5.90 25.95
C PHE A 116 6.62 -4.73 25.06
N SER A 117 7.39 -3.78 25.60
CA SER A 117 7.90 -2.65 24.82
C SER A 117 8.86 -3.08 23.72
N ILE A 118 9.69 -4.10 23.98
CA ILE A 118 10.61 -4.69 22.99
C ILE A 118 9.82 -5.41 21.90
N PHE A 119 8.92 -6.33 22.28
CA PHE A 119 8.09 -7.08 21.34
C PHE A 119 7.30 -6.16 20.41
N ARG A 120 6.72 -5.10 20.98
CA ARG A 120 5.98 -4.12 20.20
C ARG A 120 6.88 -3.36 19.21
N ARG A 121 8.09 -2.95 19.62
CA ARG A 121 9.05 -2.27 18.72
C ARG A 121 9.60 -3.21 17.64
N SER A 122 9.81 -4.48 17.96
CA SER A 122 10.27 -5.48 16.99
C SER A 122 9.26 -5.71 15.87
N MET A 123 7.96 -5.48 16.08
CA MET A 123 6.98 -5.47 14.98
C MET A 123 7.29 -4.38 13.94
N GLY A 124 7.73 -3.20 14.35
CA GLY A 124 8.17 -2.16 13.40
C GLY A 124 9.42 -2.58 12.65
N VAL A 125 10.40 -3.17 13.34
CA VAL A 125 11.65 -3.70 12.74
C VAL A 125 11.35 -4.81 11.73
N SER A 126 10.36 -5.67 12.01
CA SER A 126 9.97 -6.78 11.12
C SER A 126 9.54 -6.32 9.73
N LEU A 127 9.01 -5.09 9.59
CA LEU A 127 8.62 -4.53 8.30
C LEU A 127 9.85 -4.22 7.42
N PHE A 128 10.95 -3.73 8.02
CA PHE A 128 12.22 -3.56 7.30
C PHE A 128 12.83 -4.91 6.91
N ILE A 129 12.84 -5.87 7.84
CA ILE A 129 13.36 -7.22 7.58
C ILE A 129 12.57 -7.91 6.45
N ALA A 130 11.24 -7.79 6.47
CA ALA A 130 10.37 -8.31 5.43
C ALA A 130 10.71 -7.74 4.05
N PHE A 131 10.90 -6.42 3.97
CA PHE A 131 11.23 -5.77 2.71
C PHE A 131 12.65 -6.13 2.23
N ILE A 132 13.63 -6.23 3.14
CA ILE A 132 14.98 -6.72 2.81
C ILE A 132 14.93 -8.16 2.29
N TYR A 133 14.13 -9.04 2.92
CA TYR A 133 13.92 -10.41 2.46
C TYR A 133 13.38 -10.44 1.03
N ILE A 134 12.33 -9.66 0.75
CA ILE A 134 11.74 -9.54 -0.59
C ILE A 134 12.80 -9.10 -1.61
N LEU A 135 13.63 -8.10 -1.29
CA LEU A 135 14.67 -7.61 -2.21
C LEU A 135 15.75 -8.67 -2.48
N LEU A 136 16.21 -9.34 -1.42
CA LEU A 136 17.27 -10.35 -1.53
C LEU A 136 16.79 -11.62 -2.25
N ASP A 137 15.54 -12.04 -2.03
CA ASP A 137 14.93 -13.18 -2.73
C ASP A 137 14.82 -12.90 -4.24
N ASN A 138 14.37 -11.70 -4.61
CA ASN A 138 14.34 -11.27 -6.02
C ASN A 138 15.74 -11.10 -6.61
N CYS A 139 16.71 -10.61 -5.84
CA CYS A 139 18.11 -10.55 -6.26
C CYS A 139 18.67 -11.95 -6.56
N LYS A 140 18.39 -12.93 -5.70
CA LYS A 140 18.81 -14.31 -5.91
C LYS A 140 18.22 -14.89 -7.20
N THR A 141 16.91 -14.71 -7.38
CA THR A 141 16.16 -15.29 -8.51
C THR A 141 16.52 -14.66 -9.85
N TYR A 142 16.56 -13.32 -9.94
CA TYR A 142 16.70 -12.63 -11.23
C TYR A 142 18.13 -12.22 -11.58
N LEU A 143 19.04 -12.12 -10.61
CA LEU A 143 20.46 -11.84 -10.85
C LEU A 143 21.36 -13.08 -10.69
N ASN A 144 20.77 -14.27 -10.58
CA ASN A 144 21.46 -15.56 -10.46
C ASN A 144 22.54 -15.61 -9.37
N GLN A 145 22.28 -14.94 -8.24
CA GLN A 145 23.25 -14.85 -7.14
C GLN A 145 23.18 -16.09 -6.24
N LYS A 146 24.36 -16.61 -5.86
CA LYS A 146 24.48 -17.81 -5.01
C LYS A 146 24.72 -17.42 -3.55
N PHE A 147 23.68 -16.95 -2.86
CA PHE A 147 23.74 -16.73 -1.41
C PHE A 147 22.46 -17.21 -0.70
N SER A 148 22.56 -17.46 0.61
CA SER A 148 21.43 -17.84 1.43
C SER A 148 20.67 -16.61 1.92
N VAL A 149 19.59 -16.27 1.21
CA VAL A 149 18.65 -15.17 1.57
C VAL A 149 18.18 -15.32 3.01
N PHE A 150 17.82 -16.54 3.41
CA PHE A 150 17.37 -16.86 4.76
C PHE A 150 18.44 -16.56 5.82
N LEU A 151 19.68 -16.99 5.60
CA LEU A 151 20.76 -16.78 6.57
C LEU A 151 21.08 -15.29 6.74
N ILE A 152 21.18 -14.54 5.65
CA ILE A 152 21.47 -13.09 5.69
C ILE A 152 20.36 -12.36 6.46
N THR A 153 19.10 -12.64 6.13
CA THR A 153 17.95 -11.99 6.79
C THR A 153 17.79 -12.40 8.24
N LEU A 154 18.09 -13.66 8.59
CA LEU A 154 18.10 -14.13 9.98
C LEU A 154 19.18 -13.42 10.80
N LEU A 155 20.43 -13.37 10.31
CA LEU A 155 21.53 -12.70 10.98
C LEU A 155 21.23 -11.21 11.17
N LEU A 156 20.71 -10.55 10.13
CA LEU A 156 20.33 -9.15 10.22
C LEU A 156 19.17 -8.92 11.21
N SER A 157 18.18 -9.82 11.21
CA SER A 157 17.07 -9.78 12.18
C SER A 157 17.58 -9.90 13.61
N LEU A 158 18.45 -10.87 13.88
CA LEU A 158 19.07 -11.06 15.20
C LEU A 158 19.89 -9.84 15.60
N ALA A 159 20.68 -9.26 14.69
CA ALA A 159 21.47 -8.07 14.95
C ALA A 159 20.60 -6.84 15.29
N LEU A 160 19.54 -6.59 14.53
CA LEU A 160 18.62 -5.47 14.77
C LEU A 160 17.83 -5.65 16.07
N VAL A 161 17.40 -6.88 16.39
CA VAL A 161 16.71 -7.19 17.66
C VAL A 161 17.66 -7.07 18.84
N ALA A 162 18.90 -7.57 18.74
CA ALA A 162 19.92 -7.41 19.76
C ALA A 162 20.24 -5.92 20.02
N PHE A 163 20.36 -5.13 18.95
CA PHE A 163 20.53 -3.68 19.05
C PHE A 163 19.34 -3.00 19.75
N LEU A 164 18.11 -3.35 19.38
CA LEU A 164 16.89 -2.86 20.03
C LEU A 164 16.87 -3.21 21.54
N ILE A 165 17.24 -4.43 21.91
CA ILE A 165 17.32 -4.87 23.31
C ILE A 165 18.39 -4.05 24.04
N GLY A 166 19.59 -3.93 23.48
CA GLY A 166 20.69 -3.16 24.07
C GLY A 166 20.32 -1.71 24.33
N VAL A 167 19.74 -1.02 23.34
CA VAL A 167 19.27 0.37 23.48
C VAL A 167 18.13 0.48 24.50
N SER A 168 17.24 -0.51 24.56
CA SER A 168 16.15 -0.55 25.55
C SER A 168 16.68 -0.76 26.98
N LEU A 169 17.70 -1.61 27.16
CA LEU A 169 18.36 -1.83 28.45
C LEU A 169 19.07 -0.57 28.95
N LEU A 170 19.79 0.15 28.06
CA LEU A 170 20.40 1.43 28.40
C LEU A 170 19.35 2.45 28.87
N LYS A 171 18.19 2.52 28.20
CA LYS A 171 17.07 3.35 28.64
C LYS A 171 16.58 2.97 30.04
N LYS A 172 16.43 1.66 30.32
CA LYS A 172 15.96 1.15 31.61
C LYS A 172 16.96 1.50 32.72
N LYS A 173 18.26 1.28 32.49
CA LYS A 173 19.33 1.63 33.43
C LYS A 173 19.37 3.13 33.73
N ALA A 174 19.29 3.97 32.69
CA ALA A 174 19.23 5.41 32.87
C ALA A 174 18.01 5.83 33.72
N PHE A 175 16.83 5.23 33.48
CA PHE A 175 15.63 5.48 34.28
C PHE A 175 15.78 5.04 35.75
N LEU A 176 16.39 3.88 36.01
CA LEU A 176 16.65 3.39 37.37
C LEU A 176 17.67 4.25 38.13
N ALA A 177 18.76 4.65 37.46
CA ALA A 177 19.73 5.59 38.02
C ALA A 177 19.05 6.90 38.43
N PHE A 178 18.14 7.40 37.59
CA PHE A 178 17.32 8.56 37.91
C PHE A 178 16.36 8.37 39.09
N ALA A 179 15.76 7.18 39.24
CA ALA A 179 14.83 6.88 40.31
C ALA A 179 15.53 6.74 41.68
N ASN A 180 16.77 6.25 41.69
CA ASN A 180 17.51 5.93 42.91
C ASN A 180 18.33 7.09 43.47
N THR A 181 18.76 8.06 42.66
CA THR A 181 19.56 9.19 43.15
C THR A 181 18.63 10.27 43.69
N THR A 182 18.63 10.54 45.00
CA THR A 182 17.57 11.35 45.62
C THR A 182 17.77 12.87 45.55
N GLU A 183 18.95 13.49 45.69
CA GLU A 183 18.96 14.96 45.97
C GLU A 183 19.99 15.84 45.26
N ASN A 184 21.08 15.33 44.66
CA ASN A 184 22.09 16.19 44.01
C ASN A 184 22.05 16.11 42.47
N ALA A 185 21.68 17.22 41.80
CA ALA A 185 21.62 17.34 40.34
C ALA A 185 22.99 17.18 39.66
N GLU A 186 24.08 17.57 40.32
CA GLU A 186 25.45 17.42 39.79
C GLU A 186 25.87 15.94 39.73
N MET A 187 25.56 15.16 40.78
CA MET A 187 25.82 13.72 40.77
C MET A 187 25.01 12.97 39.70
N LEU A 188 23.82 13.46 39.37
CA LEU A 188 22.98 12.92 38.30
C LEU A 188 23.55 13.21 36.90
N LYS A 189 24.18 14.38 36.73
CA LYS A 189 24.81 14.79 35.47
C LYS A 189 26.01 13.92 35.12
N GLU A 190 26.73 13.44 36.13
CA GLU A 190 27.90 12.56 35.97
C GLU A 190 27.57 11.06 35.98
N ALA A 191 26.32 10.68 36.28
CA ALA A 191 25.92 9.29 36.30
C ALA A 191 26.14 8.63 34.92
N LYS A 192 27.10 7.70 34.88
CA LYS A 192 27.56 7.00 33.66
C LYS A 192 26.42 6.48 32.78
N GLU A 193 25.37 5.93 33.39
CA GLU A 193 24.20 5.37 32.67
C GLU A 193 23.38 6.45 31.94
N ILE A 194 23.22 7.62 32.55
CA ILE A 194 22.49 8.77 31.97
C ILE A 194 23.28 9.35 30.80
N VAL A 195 24.59 9.54 31.00
CA VAL A 195 25.52 10.02 29.95
C VAL A 195 25.53 9.06 28.76
N ASN A 196 25.59 7.75 29.02
CA ASN A 196 25.56 6.74 27.97
C ASN A 196 24.24 6.78 27.18
N PHE A 197 23.10 6.88 27.85
CA PHE A 197 21.82 6.96 27.15
C PHE A 197 21.65 8.29 26.40
N ARG A 198 22.17 9.41 26.92
CA ARG A 198 22.23 10.70 26.20
C ARG A 198 22.98 10.56 24.87
N LYS A 199 24.11 9.83 24.84
CA LYS A 199 24.84 9.53 23.59
C LYS A 199 23.97 8.79 22.58
N VAL A 200 23.11 7.86 23.03
CA VAL A 200 22.15 7.16 22.16
C VAL A 200 21.10 8.11 21.59
N VAL A 201 20.57 9.02 22.41
CA VAL A 201 19.62 10.06 21.96
C VAL A 201 20.29 11.00 20.94
N MET A 202 21.57 11.35 21.13
CA MET A 202 22.34 12.11 20.15
C MET A 202 22.65 11.30 18.88
N ALA A 203 22.85 9.99 18.99
CA ALA A 203 23.05 9.14 17.83
C ALA A 203 21.82 9.17 16.91
N PHE A 204 20.60 9.23 17.46
CA PHE A 204 19.38 9.39 16.64
C PHE A 204 19.45 10.60 15.69
N TYR A 205 19.99 11.74 16.15
CA TYR A 205 20.15 12.93 15.31
C TYR A 205 21.07 12.66 14.11
N TRP A 206 22.24 12.09 14.36
CA TRP A 206 23.20 11.75 13.31
C TRP A 206 22.68 10.68 12.35
N PHE A 207 22.01 9.65 12.88
CA PHE A 207 21.39 8.61 12.08
C PHE A 207 20.22 9.12 11.23
N SER A 208 19.50 10.16 11.68
CA SER A 208 18.47 10.82 10.88
C SER A 208 19.08 11.51 9.67
N TRP A 209 20.19 12.23 9.83
CA TRP A 209 20.94 12.82 8.71
C TRP A 209 21.52 11.77 7.78
N LEU A 210 22.13 10.73 8.35
CA LEU A 210 22.64 9.60 7.58
C LEU A 210 21.53 8.92 6.77
N SER A 211 20.31 8.84 7.31
CA SER A 211 19.14 8.30 6.60
C SER A 211 18.76 9.17 5.40
N ILE A 212 18.75 10.49 5.56
CA ILE A 212 18.47 11.43 4.45
C ILE A 212 19.53 11.29 3.36
N LEU A 213 20.82 11.25 3.74
CA LEU A 213 21.92 11.06 2.80
C LEU A 213 21.84 9.70 2.10
N ALA A 214 21.52 8.63 2.83
CA ALA A 214 21.37 7.28 2.28
C ALA A 214 20.17 7.18 1.30
N LEU A 215 19.06 7.86 1.60
CA LEU A 215 17.91 7.98 0.69
C LEU A 215 18.29 8.71 -0.60
N ILE A 216 18.98 9.86 -0.50
CA ILE A 216 19.44 10.61 -1.67
C ILE A 216 20.41 9.75 -2.49
N ALA A 217 21.42 9.17 -1.84
CA ALA A 217 22.42 8.33 -2.51
C ALA A 217 21.78 7.13 -3.21
N THR A 218 20.86 6.42 -2.55
CA THR A 218 20.14 5.28 -3.15
C THR A 218 19.28 5.72 -4.32
N THR A 219 18.55 6.82 -4.18
CA THR A 219 17.70 7.37 -5.26
C THR A 219 18.54 7.74 -6.48
N THR A 220 19.70 8.37 -6.27
CA THR A 220 20.65 8.71 -7.32
C THR A 220 21.23 7.46 -7.99
N VAL A 221 21.68 6.47 -7.21
CA VAL A 221 22.19 5.20 -7.74
C VAL A 221 21.12 4.49 -8.58
N VAL A 222 19.87 4.48 -8.12
CA VAL A 222 18.75 3.87 -8.86
C VAL A 222 18.39 4.64 -10.12
N TYR A 223 18.46 5.98 -10.09
CA TYR A 223 18.26 6.80 -11.28
C TYR A 223 19.23 6.44 -12.41
N TYR A 224 20.51 6.18 -12.09
CA TYR A 224 21.53 5.84 -13.10
C TYR A 224 21.57 4.34 -13.45
N TYR A 225 21.49 3.46 -12.46
CA TYR A 225 21.77 2.03 -12.63
C TYR A 225 20.50 1.14 -12.65
N LYS A 226 19.32 1.68 -12.32
CA LYS A 226 18.02 0.97 -12.30
C LYS A 226 18.05 -0.33 -11.50
N TRP A 227 17.70 -1.49 -12.10
CA TRP A 227 17.73 -2.80 -11.46
C TRP A 227 19.08 -3.48 -11.67
N GLN A 228 19.99 -3.30 -10.72
CA GLN A 228 21.32 -3.92 -10.70
C GLN A 228 21.74 -4.31 -9.28
N LEU A 229 22.73 -5.21 -9.15
CA LEU A 229 23.22 -5.65 -7.83
C LEU A 229 23.63 -4.48 -6.93
N LEU A 230 24.33 -3.48 -7.49
CA LEU A 230 24.74 -2.27 -6.74
C LEU A 230 23.54 -1.53 -6.14
N THR A 231 22.47 -1.36 -6.92
CA THR A 231 21.26 -0.65 -6.48
C THR A 231 20.52 -1.39 -5.37
N ILE A 232 20.54 -2.73 -5.41
CA ILE A 232 19.94 -3.58 -4.37
C ILE A 232 20.77 -3.47 -3.09
N ILE A 233 22.10 -3.54 -3.19
CA ILE A 233 23.01 -3.41 -2.03
C ILE A 233 22.82 -2.04 -1.37
N THR A 234 22.82 -0.95 -2.13
CA THR A 234 22.63 0.40 -1.57
C THR A 234 21.24 0.55 -0.94
N THR A 235 20.20 -0.03 -1.54
CA THR A 235 18.85 -0.04 -0.95
C THR A 235 18.79 -0.83 0.35
N VAL A 236 19.44 -2.01 0.43
CA VAL A 236 19.52 -2.81 1.66
C VAL A 236 20.25 -2.04 2.76
N ILE A 237 21.40 -1.42 2.45
CA ILE A 237 22.14 -0.58 3.39
C ILE A 237 21.24 0.56 3.91
N THR A 238 20.52 1.24 3.01
CA THR A 238 19.60 2.31 3.37
C THR A 238 18.47 1.82 4.27
N LEU A 239 17.89 0.66 3.99
CA LEU A 239 16.87 0.04 4.86
C LEU A 239 17.41 -0.30 6.25
N VAL A 240 18.66 -0.76 6.35
CA VAL A 240 19.31 -1.01 7.65
C VAL A 240 19.51 0.30 8.40
N ILE A 241 20.01 1.35 7.75
CA ILE A 241 20.16 2.69 8.35
C ILE A 241 18.80 3.22 8.83
N LEU A 242 17.75 3.11 8.00
CA LEU A 242 16.39 3.51 8.36
C LEU A 242 15.84 2.69 9.54
N ALA A 243 16.11 1.39 9.60
CA ALA A 243 15.70 0.53 10.71
C ALA A 243 16.41 0.92 12.01
N LEU A 244 17.71 1.22 11.96
CA LEU A 244 18.48 1.72 13.11
C LEU A 244 17.94 3.08 13.59
N THR A 245 17.69 4.01 12.67
CA THR A 245 17.05 5.31 12.97
C THR A 245 15.68 5.12 13.62
N PHE A 246 14.87 4.20 13.11
CA PHE A 246 13.58 3.84 13.69
C PHE A 246 13.71 3.28 15.11
N ILE A 247 14.66 2.35 15.36
CA ILE A 247 14.92 1.80 16.70
C ILE A 247 15.32 2.93 17.66
N LEU A 248 16.30 3.74 17.26
CA LEU A 248 16.78 4.86 18.05
C LEU A 248 15.63 5.82 18.37
N PHE A 249 14.83 6.22 17.38
CA PHE A 249 13.66 7.07 17.57
C PHE A 249 12.63 6.46 18.52
N SER A 250 12.21 5.22 18.26
CA SER A 250 11.12 4.56 19.01
C SER A 250 11.46 4.30 20.48
N VAL A 251 12.75 4.15 20.82
CA VAL A 251 13.22 4.02 22.20
C VAL A 251 13.46 5.38 22.84
N SER A 252 14.13 6.30 22.14
CA SER A 252 14.57 7.61 22.66
C SER A 252 13.51 8.71 22.63
N ARG A 253 12.39 8.56 21.91
CA ARG A 253 11.38 9.61 21.69
C ARG A 253 11.04 10.43 22.95
N SER A 254 10.76 9.75 24.06
CA SER A 254 10.35 10.40 25.32
C SER A 254 11.47 11.19 26.02
N TRP A 255 12.72 11.05 25.55
CA TRP A 255 13.90 11.71 26.07
C TRP A 255 14.42 12.85 25.18
N LEU A 256 13.89 13.00 23.95
CA LEU A 256 14.26 14.09 23.05
C LEU A 256 14.06 15.47 23.70
N LYS A 257 13.01 15.62 24.52
CA LYS A 257 12.73 16.86 25.26
C LYS A 257 13.77 17.23 26.32
N TYR A 258 14.57 16.28 26.80
CA TYR A 258 15.62 16.57 27.77
C TYR A 258 16.95 16.88 27.09
N VAL A 259 17.25 16.21 25.97
CA VAL A 259 18.53 16.35 25.27
C VAL A 259 18.54 17.54 24.30
N PHE A 260 17.41 17.82 23.65
CA PHE A 260 17.25 18.93 22.69
C PHE A 260 16.32 20.01 23.25
N TYR A 261 16.50 20.37 24.52
CA TYR A 261 15.66 21.34 25.22
C TYR A 261 16.04 22.79 24.87
N SER A 262 15.03 23.63 24.63
CA SER A 262 15.19 25.05 24.31
C SER A 262 14.68 25.97 25.41
N SER A 263 15.52 26.89 25.85
CA SER A 263 15.18 27.91 26.86
C SER A 263 14.10 28.88 26.39
N ASP A 264 13.88 29.02 25.08
CA ASP A 264 12.98 30.03 24.53
C ASP A 264 11.48 29.83 24.85
N LYS A 265 11.06 28.73 25.49
CA LYS A 265 9.68 28.57 26.00
C LYS A 265 9.56 27.63 27.21
N GLU A 266 9.39 28.22 28.40
CA GLU A 266 8.80 27.57 29.57
C GLU A 266 7.28 27.33 29.44
N LEU A 267 6.65 27.74 28.33
CA LEU A 267 5.23 27.53 28.08
C LEU A 267 4.96 26.73 26.80
N ALA A 268 4.03 25.78 26.94
CA ALA A 268 3.39 24.99 25.88
C ALA A 268 4.03 23.63 25.58
N SER A 269 4.08 22.73 26.58
CA SER A 269 3.44 21.45 26.28
C SER A 269 2.00 21.78 25.91
N GLU A 270 1.50 21.35 24.76
CA GLU A 270 0.11 21.64 24.40
C GLU A 270 -0.87 21.08 25.43
N ASP A 271 -0.42 20.14 26.25
CA ASP A 271 -1.17 19.56 27.35
C ASP A 271 -1.21 20.41 28.63
N ASN A 272 -0.48 21.55 28.70
CA ASN A 272 -0.32 22.38 29.90
C ASN A 272 0.05 21.57 31.16
N ASP A 273 0.75 20.45 30.99
CA ASP A 273 1.14 19.60 32.10
C ASP A 273 2.32 20.24 32.85
N PRO A 274 2.13 20.72 34.11
CA PRO A 274 3.20 21.34 34.88
C PRO A 274 4.35 20.37 35.18
N ASN A 275 4.09 19.05 35.08
CA ASN A 275 5.08 17.99 35.25
C ASN A 275 5.65 17.47 33.91
N TYR A 276 5.42 18.17 32.79
CA TYR A 276 5.87 17.72 31.47
C TYR A 276 7.38 17.56 31.41
N LEU A 277 8.11 18.49 32.02
CA LEU A 277 9.53 18.37 32.28
C LEU A 277 9.70 18.17 33.78
N ASN A 278 10.18 17.00 34.19
CA ASN A 278 10.65 16.84 35.55
C ASN A 278 11.88 17.74 35.71
N THR A 279 11.80 18.74 36.57
CA THR A 279 12.88 19.72 36.82
C THR A 279 14.19 19.01 37.16
N LYS A 280 14.13 17.93 37.95
CA LYS A 280 15.28 17.07 38.25
C LYS A 280 15.96 16.49 37.02
N TYR A 281 15.21 16.17 35.96
CA TYR A 281 15.77 15.67 34.69
C TYR A 281 16.32 16.80 33.81
N LYS A 282 15.70 17.98 33.86
CA LYS A 282 16.14 19.17 33.12
C LYS A 282 17.50 19.63 33.63
N ASP A 283 17.65 19.76 34.95
CA ASP A 283 18.86 20.30 35.57
C ASP A 283 20.05 19.34 35.44
N ALA A 284 19.80 18.03 35.50
CA ALA A 284 20.83 17.01 35.35
C ALA A 284 21.38 16.89 33.91
N ILE A 285 20.65 17.32 32.87
CA ILE A 285 21.03 17.04 31.48
C ILE A 285 21.79 18.21 30.81
N ASP A 286 21.85 19.38 31.44
CA ASP A 286 22.60 20.58 31.01
C ASP A 286 22.38 20.98 29.53
N SER A 287 21.59 22.04 29.34
CA SER A 287 21.18 22.61 28.05
C SER A 287 22.29 23.36 27.31
N SER A 288 23.54 23.31 27.76
CA SER A 288 24.65 24.10 27.19
C SER A 288 25.11 23.68 25.78
N SER A 289 24.54 22.65 25.14
CA SER A 289 25.09 22.16 23.87
C SER A 289 24.07 21.97 22.74
N LYS A 290 24.17 22.87 21.74
CA LYS A 290 23.96 22.59 20.30
C LYS A 290 22.54 22.56 19.72
N GLU A 291 21.54 23.19 20.34
CA GLU A 291 20.22 23.36 19.69
C GLU A 291 20.25 24.16 18.37
N ARG A 292 21.30 24.94 18.14
CA ARG A 292 21.37 25.83 16.97
C ARG A 292 21.83 25.19 15.68
N ILE A 293 22.23 23.93 15.64
CA ILE A 293 22.98 23.45 14.47
C ILE A 293 22.15 23.53 13.17
N LEU A 294 20.83 23.33 13.16
CA LEU A 294 20.04 23.46 11.91
C LEU A 294 18.55 23.89 12.08
N GLY A 295 18.15 24.46 13.22
CA GLY A 295 16.77 24.98 13.42
C GLY A 295 15.64 23.93 13.51
N ILE A 296 15.95 22.64 13.44
CA ILE A 296 14.98 21.55 13.55
C ILE A 296 14.64 21.28 15.03
N LYS A 297 13.39 21.51 15.41
CA LYS A 297 12.89 21.35 16.78
C LYS A 297 12.59 19.89 17.12
N LEU A 298 13.63 19.05 17.26
CA LEU A 298 13.46 17.61 17.51
C LEU A 298 12.73 17.29 18.82
N TRP A 299 12.77 18.17 19.81
CA TRP A 299 12.00 18.01 21.05
C TRP A 299 10.47 17.96 20.81
N TRP A 300 9.96 18.51 19.70
CA TRP A 300 8.55 18.43 19.31
C TRP A 300 8.05 17.00 19.16
N PHE A 301 8.92 16.08 18.72
CA PHE A 301 8.54 14.67 18.59
C PHE A 301 8.42 13.96 19.95
N SER A 302 8.90 14.57 21.04
CA SER A 302 8.72 14.06 22.39
C SER A 302 7.31 14.34 22.93
N ASP A 303 6.70 15.44 22.50
CA ASP A 303 5.33 15.78 22.84
C ASP A 303 4.35 14.87 22.10
N ASN A 304 3.49 14.19 22.87
CA ASN A 304 2.55 13.22 22.32
C ASN A 304 1.56 13.88 21.34
N ILE A 305 1.13 15.11 21.64
CA ILE A 305 0.12 15.80 20.85
C ILE A 305 0.70 16.24 19.51
N THR A 306 1.83 16.94 19.54
CA THR A 306 2.53 17.41 18.33
C THR A 306 2.92 16.24 17.43
N TYR A 307 3.46 15.17 18.02
CA TYR A 307 3.75 13.93 17.31
C TYR A 307 2.51 13.33 16.63
N LEU A 308 1.39 13.19 17.36
CA LEU A 308 0.16 12.64 16.80
C LEU A 308 -0.48 13.55 15.75
N ARG A 309 -0.33 14.88 15.88
CA ARG A 309 -0.76 15.84 14.86
C ARG A 309 0.01 15.65 13.56
N GLY A 310 1.33 15.46 13.64
CA GLY A 310 2.15 15.15 12.46
C GLY A 310 1.65 13.89 11.74
N PHE A 311 1.38 12.82 12.49
CA PHE A 311 0.79 11.60 11.93
C PHE A 311 -0.62 11.78 11.38
N ALA A 312 -1.45 12.60 12.02
CA ALA A 312 -2.80 12.90 11.53
C ALA A 312 -2.76 13.67 10.21
N ILE A 313 -1.89 14.68 10.09
CA ILE A 313 -1.69 15.43 8.84
C ILE A 313 -1.20 14.50 7.74
N ALA A 314 -0.18 13.66 8.02
CA ALA A 314 0.31 12.68 7.07
C ALA A 314 -0.80 11.71 6.63
N GLY A 315 -1.59 11.19 7.58
CA GLY A 315 -2.74 10.32 7.28
C GLY A 315 -3.79 11.00 6.39
N ILE A 316 -4.12 12.27 6.66
CA ILE A 316 -5.05 13.06 5.84
C ILE A 316 -4.50 13.23 4.42
N LEU A 317 -3.21 13.56 4.27
CA LEU A 317 -2.57 13.67 2.96
C LEU A 317 -2.62 12.35 2.19
N LEU A 318 -2.42 11.21 2.86
CA LEU A 318 -2.55 9.88 2.24
C LEU A 318 -3.98 9.55 1.82
N VAL A 319 -4.98 9.97 2.60
CA VAL A 319 -6.40 9.84 2.21
C VAL A 319 -6.69 10.66 0.96
N PHE A 320 -6.28 11.94 0.93
CA PHE A 320 -6.45 12.79 -0.25
C PHE A 320 -5.72 12.22 -1.47
N PHE A 321 -4.52 11.69 -1.28
CA PHE A 321 -3.77 11.03 -2.33
C PHE A 321 -4.50 9.80 -2.87
N LEU A 322 -5.06 8.95 -2.00
CA LEU A 322 -5.84 7.78 -2.43
C LEU A 322 -7.13 8.16 -3.16
N VAL A 323 -7.84 9.20 -2.70
CA VAL A 323 -9.02 9.76 -3.39
C VAL A 323 -8.62 10.32 -4.75
N TYR A 324 -7.48 11.03 -4.82
CA TYR A 324 -6.95 11.55 -6.07
C TYR A 324 -6.65 10.43 -7.07
N LEU A 325 -6.01 9.34 -6.64
CA LEU A 325 -5.77 8.17 -7.48
C LEU A 325 -7.07 7.52 -7.98
N ASN A 326 -8.08 7.37 -7.11
CA ASN A 326 -9.37 6.77 -7.47
C ASN A 326 -10.22 7.65 -8.43
N THR A 327 -9.98 8.97 -8.43
CA THR A 327 -10.66 9.92 -9.33
C THR A 327 -9.91 10.10 -10.65
N HIS A 328 -8.57 10.12 -10.61
CA HIS A 328 -7.69 10.34 -11.75
C HIS A 328 -6.92 9.07 -12.13
N TRP A 329 -7.66 8.06 -12.61
CA TRP A 329 -7.14 6.72 -12.86
C TRP A 329 -5.91 6.65 -13.77
N GLN A 330 -5.76 7.58 -14.72
CA GLN A 330 -4.61 7.65 -15.63
C GLN A 330 -3.27 7.86 -14.90
N ILE A 331 -3.32 8.50 -13.73
CA ILE A 331 -2.14 8.83 -12.92
C ILE A 331 -1.62 7.61 -12.16
N ILE A 332 -2.48 6.63 -11.88
CA ILE A 332 -2.14 5.42 -11.13
C ILE A 332 -0.93 4.70 -11.75
N ASN A 333 -0.82 4.73 -13.09
CA ASN A 333 0.24 4.06 -13.83
C ASN A 333 1.64 4.62 -13.55
N ARG A 334 1.74 5.80 -12.94
CA ARG A 334 3.01 6.40 -12.51
C ARG A 334 3.52 5.82 -11.19
N PHE A 335 2.66 5.19 -10.40
CA PHE A 335 2.96 4.69 -9.07
C PHE A 335 3.06 3.17 -9.05
N ASN A 336 4.18 2.65 -8.55
CA ASN A 336 4.38 1.22 -8.38
C ASN A 336 3.35 0.62 -7.38
N PHE A 337 3.00 -0.65 -7.60
CA PHE A 337 2.03 -1.39 -6.79
C PHE A 337 2.37 -1.36 -5.29
N ILE A 338 3.65 -1.55 -4.91
CA ILE A 338 4.09 -1.56 -3.52
C ILE A 338 3.81 -0.20 -2.86
N THR A 339 4.11 0.90 -3.56
CA THR A 339 3.85 2.26 -3.07
C THR A 339 2.37 2.45 -2.78
N VAL A 340 1.50 2.13 -3.75
CA VAL A 340 0.05 2.26 -3.62
C VAL A 340 -0.48 1.37 -2.49
N PHE A 341 0.01 0.13 -2.41
CA PHE A 341 -0.35 -0.81 -1.36
C PHE A 341 -0.02 -0.28 0.04
N LEU A 342 1.17 0.29 0.23
CA LEU A 342 1.57 0.87 1.52
C LEU A 342 0.69 2.08 1.91
N VAL A 343 0.30 2.92 0.93
CA VAL A 343 -0.66 4.01 1.15
C VAL A 343 -2.01 3.46 1.61
N ILE A 344 -2.56 2.49 0.86
CA ILE A 344 -3.84 1.85 1.19
C ILE A 344 -3.77 1.26 2.59
N TYR A 345 -2.74 0.46 2.89
CA TYR A 345 -2.54 -0.12 4.21
C TYR A 345 -2.57 0.94 5.31
N MET A 346 -1.83 2.03 5.15
CA MET A 346 -1.78 3.10 6.15
C MET A 346 -3.14 3.79 6.35
N VAL A 347 -3.90 4.01 5.27
CA VAL A 347 -5.24 4.61 5.33
C VAL A 347 -6.22 3.68 6.05
N TYR A 348 -6.33 2.42 5.64
CA TYR A 348 -7.23 1.45 6.27
C TYR A 348 -6.87 1.20 7.73
N TYR A 349 -5.59 1.02 8.02
CA TYR A 349 -5.09 0.89 9.38
C TYR A 349 -5.43 2.13 10.21
N GLY A 350 -5.19 3.32 9.68
CA GLY A 350 -5.51 4.59 10.33
C GLY A 350 -7.00 4.70 10.69
N LEU A 351 -7.89 4.44 9.73
CA LEU A 351 -9.35 4.46 9.93
C LEU A 351 -9.78 3.48 11.03
N PHE A 352 -9.27 2.25 11.01
CA PHE A 352 -9.57 1.23 12.00
C PHE A 352 -9.11 1.63 13.41
N ILE A 353 -7.88 2.13 13.54
CA ILE A 353 -7.33 2.55 14.84
C ILE A 353 -8.03 3.80 15.38
N ILE A 354 -8.35 4.76 14.52
CA ILE A 354 -9.12 5.94 14.91
C ILE A 354 -10.48 5.51 15.47
N TYR A 355 -11.21 4.62 14.78
CA TYR A 355 -12.49 4.09 15.25
C TYR A 355 -12.36 3.38 16.61
N LEU A 356 -11.40 2.47 16.75
CA LEU A 356 -11.17 1.72 17.99
C LEU A 356 -10.86 2.66 19.17
N LYS A 357 -9.95 3.62 19.00
CA LYS A 357 -9.58 4.57 20.06
C LYS A 357 -10.77 5.39 20.54
N HIS A 358 -11.57 5.91 19.61
CA HIS A 358 -12.73 6.73 19.97
C HIS A 358 -13.79 5.92 20.70
N ARG A 359 -14.03 4.68 20.26
CA ARG A 359 -14.96 3.76 20.94
C ARG A 359 -14.48 3.39 22.35
N MET A 360 -13.20 3.06 22.49
CA MET A 360 -12.62 2.75 23.80
C MET A 360 -12.69 3.96 24.75
N HIS A 361 -12.30 5.14 24.27
CA HIS A 361 -12.41 6.37 25.04
C HIS A 361 -13.84 6.65 25.50
N ALA A 362 -14.84 6.50 24.60
CA ALA A 362 -16.24 6.74 24.94
C ALA A 362 -16.80 5.73 25.97
N LYS A 363 -16.25 4.52 26.02
CA LYS A 363 -16.68 3.46 26.95
C LYS A 363 -16.00 3.56 28.32
N PHE A 364 -14.69 3.83 28.37
CA PHE A 364 -13.87 3.66 29.57
C PHE A 364 -13.40 4.97 30.22
N SER A 365 -13.60 6.14 29.62
CA SER A 365 -13.17 7.41 30.22
C SER A 365 -14.16 7.88 31.30
N GLU A 366 -13.71 7.98 32.55
CA GLU A 366 -14.47 8.50 33.70
C GLU A 366 -14.76 10.01 33.57
N ASN A 367 -13.80 10.80 33.07
CA ASN A 367 -13.92 12.25 32.82
C ASN A 367 -14.68 12.63 31.52
N SER A 368 -15.48 11.70 31.00
CA SER A 368 -16.10 11.82 29.67
C SER A 368 -17.36 12.69 29.60
N SER A 369 -17.79 13.31 30.71
CA SER A 369 -18.86 14.32 30.71
C SER A 369 -18.53 15.53 29.80
N THR A 370 -17.24 15.79 29.54
CA THR A 370 -16.76 16.87 28.66
C THR A 370 -16.75 16.49 27.16
N PHE A 371 -16.88 15.20 26.82
CA PHE A 371 -16.84 14.75 25.43
C PHE A 371 -18.25 14.79 24.80
N LYS A 372 -18.55 15.88 24.09
CA LYS A 372 -19.85 16.13 23.44
C LYS A 372 -20.36 14.97 22.56
N PHE A 373 -19.46 14.15 22.00
CA PHE A 373 -19.79 13.03 21.13
C PHE A 373 -19.76 11.65 21.81
N LYS A 374 -19.78 11.57 23.15
CA LYS A 374 -19.76 10.28 23.87
C LYS A 374 -20.93 9.39 23.45
N LYS A 375 -22.15 9.94 23.39
CA LYS A 375 -23.35 9.21 22.92
C LYS A 375 -23.17 8.72 21.49
N PHE A 376 -22.59 9.54 20.60
CA PHE A 376 -22.31 9.15 19.23
C PHE A 376 -21.38 7.93 19.16
N TRP A 377 -20.21 7.98 19.79
CA TRP A 377 -19.25 6.87 19.69
C TRP A 377 -19.65 5.62 20.47
N LYS A 378 -20.50 5.74 21.50
CA LYS A 378 -20.99 4.60 22.30
C LYS A 378 -22.21 3.92 21.66
N LEU A 379 -23.15 4.70 21.12
CA LEU A 379 -24.46 4.22 20.66
C LEU A 379 -24.65 4.34 19.15
N TYR A 380 -24.40 5.52 18.57
CA TYR A 380 -24.70 5.75 17.15
C TYR A 380 -23.65 5.14 16.21
N SER A 381 -22.36 5.13 16.56
CA SER A 381 -21.33 4.59 15.66
C SER A 381 -21.41 3.08 15.47
N PRO A 382 -21.71 2.23 16.49
CA PRO A 382 -21.98 0.82 16.25
C PRO A 382 -23.27 0.60 15.46
N LEU A 383 -24.31 1.42 15.71
CA LEU A 383 -25.57 1.35 14.97
C LEU A 383 -25.37 1.70 13.49
N LEU A 384 -24.63 2.77 13.19
CA LEU A 384 -24.26 3.17 11.82
C LEU A 384 -23.41 2.10 11.13
N LEU A 385 -22.48 1.48 11.86
CA LEU A 385 -21.69 0.36 11.31
C LEU A 385 -22.60 -0.86 11.02
N ALA A 386 -23.53 -1.19 11.90
CA ALA A 386 -24.50 -2.27 11.68
C ALA A 386 -25.45 -1.95 10.51
N LEU A 387 -25.90 -0.70 10.39
CA LEU A 387 -26.70 -0.22 9.26
C LEU A 387 -25.91 -0.32 7.95
N PHE A 388 -24.66 0.13 7.94
CA PHE A 388 -23.78 0.02 6.78
C PHE A 388 -23.55 -1.44 6.38
N LEU A 389 -23.32 -2.33 7.36
CA LEU A 389 -23.23 -3.78 7.11
C LEU A 389 -24.54 -4.35 6.57
N GLY A 390 -25.70 -3.90 7.08
CA GLY A 390 -27.00 -4.30 6.56
C GLY A 390 -27.22 -3.87 5.10
N ILE A 391 -26.84 -2.63 4.77
CA ILE A 391 -26.87 -2.11 3.39
C ILE A 391 -25.90 -2.90 2.51
N ALA A 392 -24.68 -3.15 2.99
CA ALA A 392 -23.65 -3.92 2.29
C ALA A 392 -24.12 -5.35 1.98
N ILE A 393 -24.67 -6.06 2.98
CA ILE A 393 -25.24 -7.40 2.80
C ILE A 393 -26.41 -7.34 1.81
N SER A 394 -27.30 -6.35 1.92
CA SER A 394 -28.40 -6.18 0.97
C SER A 394 -27.90 -5.92 -0.45
N SER A 395 -26.81 -5.16 -0.62
CA SER A 395 -26.18 -4.90 -1.92
C SER A 395 -25.62 -6.18 -2.52
N VAL A 396 -24.89 -6.98 -1.73
CA VAL A 396 -24.33 -8.27 -2.17
C VAL A 396 -25.44 -9.27 -2.54
N VAL A 397 -26.54 -9.31 -1.79
CA VAL A 397 -27.65 -10.24 -2.04
C VAL A 397 -28.49 -9.83 -3.26
N ARG A 398 -28.78 -8.54 -3.43
CA ARG A 398 -29.59 -8.04 -4.55
C ARG A 398 -28.78 -7.77 -5.82
N GLY A 399 -27.45 -7.72 -5.69
CA GLY A 399 -26.54 -7.30 -6.73
C GLY A 399 -26.53 -5.78 -6.93
N ASN A 400 -25.50 -5.33 -7.64
CA ASN A 400 -25.42 -4.00 -8.22
C ASN A 400 -25.03 -4.10 -9.71
N ASP A 401 -25.03 -2.97 -10.42
CA ASP A 401 -24.69 -2.87 -11.85
C ASP A 401 -23.21 -2.52 -12.07
N LEU A 402 -22.38 -2.61 -11.03
CA LEU A 402 -20.96 -2.23 -11.09
C LEU A 402 -20.21 -3.10 -12.10
N HIS A 403 -20.56 -4.39 -12.17
CA HIS A 403 -19.90 -5.38 -13.00
C HIS A 403 -20.65 -5.68 -14.30
N TYR A 404 -21.64 -4.86 -14.67
CA TYR A 404 -22.35 -5.02 -15.94
C TYR A 404 -21.56 -4.39 -17.08
N ILE A 405 -21.83 -4.81 -18.32
CA ILE A 405 -21.22 -4.19 -19.50
C ILE A 405 -21.98 -2.88 -19.77
N PRO A 406 -21.33 -1.69 -19.72
CA PRO A 406 -22.00 -0.39 -19.63
C PRO A 406 -22.95 -0.04 -20.79
N ASN A 407 -22.70 -0.56 -21.99
CA ASN A 407 -23.29 -0.07 -23.22
C ASN A 407 -23.47 -1.23 -24.21
N ASN A 408 -24.68 -1.41 -24.70
CA ASN A 408 -24.90 -2.10 -25.97
C ASN A 408 -24.41 -1.13 -27.05
N ILE A 409 -23.32 -1.49 -27.73
CA ILE A 409 -22.84 -0.72 -28.88
C ILE A 409 -23.59 -1.25 -30.09
N ASP A 410 -24.35 -0.39 -30.75
CA ASP A 410 -25.12 -0.77 -31.93
C ASP A 410 -24.19 -1.33 -33.01
N ARG A 411 -24.60 -2.49 -33.55
CA ARG A 411 -23.93 -3.11 -34.70
C ARG A 411 -24.21 -2.29 -35.95
N ASN A 412 -23.24 -2.28 -36.86
CA ASN A 412 -23.43 -1.73 -38.20
C ASN A 412 -23.25 -2.85 -39.25
N PRO A 413 -24.32 -3.59 -39.58
CA PRO A 413 -24.25 -4.74 -40.50
C PRO A 413 -23.59 -4.43 -41.85
N HIS A 414 -23.66 -3.17 -42.32
CA HIS A 414 -23.05 -2.77 -43.60
C HIS A 414 -21.52 -2.74 -43.59
N ASN A 415 -20.90 -2.70 -42.41
CA ASN A 415 -19.44 -2.61 -42.29
C ASN A 415 -18.79 -3.95 -41.89
N GLU A 416 -19.58 -4.92 -41.42
CA GLU A 416 -19.11 -6.24 -40.96
C GLU A 416 -18.57 -7.09 -42.13
N ILE A 417 -17.81 -8.14 -41.81
CA ILE A 417 -17.35 -9.13 -42.80
C ILE A 417 -18.30 -10.31 -42.74
N ALA A 418 -19.02 -10.60 -43.83
CA ALA A 418 -19.93 -11.73 -43.86
C ALA A 418 -19.15 -13.06 -43.89
N LEU A 419 -19.72 -14.10 -43.27
CA LEU A 419 -19.12 -15.44 -43.27
C LEU A 419 -18.83 -15.98 -44.70
N PRO A 420 -19.72 -15.84 -45.70
CA PRO A 420 -19.45 -16.29 -47.07
C PRO A 420 -18.23 -15.61 -47.70
N ASP A 421 -18.05 -14.31 -47.47
CA ASP A 421 -16.90 -13.55 -48.00
C ASP A 421 -15.59 -14.09 -47.44
N PHE A 422 -15.60 -14.45 -46.15
CA PHE A 422 -14.45 -15.06 -45.50
C PHE A 422 -14.18 -16.49 -46.00
N GLU A 423 -15.23 -17.30 -46.20
CA GLU A 423 -15.10 -18.65 -46.77
C GLU A 423 -14.49 -18.63 -48.17
N GLU A 424 -14.92 -17.70 -49.03
CA GLU A 424 -14.36 -17.53 -50.36
C GLU A 424 -12.87 -17.14 -50.31
N ALA A 425 -12.51 -16.21 -49.42
CA ALA A 425 -11.12 -15.80 -49.20
C ALA A 425 -10.21 -16.97 -48.76
N ILE A 426 -10.76 -17.97 -48.05
CA ILE A 426 -10.01 -19.15 -47.62
C ILE A 426 -9.85 -20.18 -48.73
N LYS A 427 -10.88 -20.39 -49.57
CA LYS A 427 -10.86 -21.41 -50.63
C LYS A 427 -9.73 -21.21 -51.64
N THR A 428 -9.30 -19.97 -51.83
CA THR A 428 -8.25 -19.59 -52.79
C THR A 428 -6.82 -19.84 -52.28
N GLN A 429 -6.66 -20.23 -51.02
CA GLN A 429 -5.35 -20.36 -50.36
C GLN A 429 -4.91 -21.82 -50.25
N GLN A 430 -3.61 -22.10 -50.42
CA GLN A 430 -3.07 -23.46 -50.37
C GLN A 430 -2.68 -23.94 -48.95
N LYS A 431 -2.35 -23.02 -48.04
CA LYS A 431 -1.84 -23.35 -46.70
C LYS A 431 -2.77 -22.87 -45.61
N HIS A 432 -3.18 -23.77 -44.71
CA HIS A 432 -4.11 -23.50 -43.62
C HIS A 432 -3.43 -23.74 -42.27
N LEU A 433 -3.26 -22.68 -41.48
CA LEU A 433 -2.71 -22.71 -40.13
C LEU A 433 -3.80 -22.34 -39.12
N PHE A 434 -3.81 -23.02 -37.98
CA PHE A 434 -4.66 -22.71 -36.85
C PHE A 434 -3.75 -22.40 -35.67
N VAL A 435 -3.93 -21.22 -35.07
CA VAL A 435 -3.08 -20.77 -33.98
C VAL A 435 -3.92 -20.67 -32.73
N SER A 436 -3.48 -21.30 -31.66
CA SER A 436 -4.11 -21.21 -30.35
C SER A 436 -3.16 -20.63 -29.31
N SER A 437 -3.71 -19.89 -28.34
CA SER A 437 -2.95 -19.35 -27.20
C SER A 437 -3.67 -19.62 -25.87
N TYR A 438 -2.96 -20.25 -24.95
CA TYR A 438 -3.46 -20.55 -23.61
C TYR A 438 -3.52 -19.31 -22.71
N GLY A 439 -4.32 -19.41 -21.66
CA GLY A 439 -4.41 -18.40 -20.61
C GLY A 439 -3.11 -18.29 -19.81
N GLY A 440 -2.89 -17.11 -19.23
CA GLY A 440 -1.72 -16.83 -18.39
C GLY A 440 -1.64 -15.35 -17.97
N GLY A 441 -2.78 -14.67 -17.90
CA GLY A 441 -2.88 -13.25 -17.57
C GLY A 441 -2.01 -12.35 -18.47
N LEU A 442 -1.43 -11.31 -17.88
CA LEU A 442 -0.65 -10.30 -18.60
C LEU A 442 0.60 -10.86 -19.29
N LYS A 443 1.21 -11.93 -18.74
CA LYS A 443 2.37 -12.60 -19.36
C LYS A 443 1.98 -13.28 -20.66
N SER A 444 0.87 -14.02 -20.69
CA SER A 444 0.37 -14.65 -21.92
C SER A 444 -0.04 -13.62 -22.98
N ASN A 445 -0.65 -12.51 -22.56
CA ASN A 445 -0.94 -11.37 -23.46
C ASN A 445 0.34 -10.88 -24.16
N LEU A 446 1.38 -10.56 -23.39
CA LEU A 446 2.66 -10.10 -23.94
C LEU A 446 3.34 -11.17 -24.81
N TRP A 447 3.41 -12.41 -24.33
CA TRP A 447 4.03 -13.53 -25.05
C TRP A 447 3.37 -13.76 -26.40
N THR A 448 2.04 -13.77 -26.44
CA THR A 448 1.27 -13.94 -27.68
C THR A 448 1.63 -12.86 -28.70
N MET A 449 1.67 -11.59 -28.28
CA MET A 449 2.05 -10.49 -29.17
C MET A 449 3.50 -10.60 -29.68
N LEU A 450 4.45 -10.99 -28.82
CA LEU A 450 5.86 -11.15 -29.19
C LEU A 450 6.06 -12.29 -30.20
N VAL A 451 5.38 -13.42 -29.98
CA VAL A 451 5.45 -14.57 -30.89
C VAL A 451 4.85 -14.24 -32.25
N LEU A 452 3.68 -13.59 -32.28
CA LEU A 452 3.05 -13.18 -33.55
C LEU A 452 3.91 -12.17 -34.31
N ASP A 453 4.49 -11.18 -33.61
CA ASP A 453 5.40 -10.22 -34.25
C ASP A 453 6.62 -10.93 -34.86
N LYS A 454 7.20 -11.89 -34.14
CA LYS A 454 8.33 -12.67 -34.64
C LYS A 454 7.96 -13.52 -35.85
N LEU A 455 6.80 -14.16 -35.83
CA LEU A 455 6.30 -14.98 -36.94
C LEU A 455 6.01 -14.14 -38.19
N GLU A 456 5.33 -13.00 -38.04
CA GLU A 456 5.02 -12.08 -39.13
C GLU A 456 6.28 -11.41 -39.71
N ARG A 457 7.28 -11.11 -38.87
CA ARG A 457 8.59 -10.61 -39.34
C ARG A 457 9.38 -11.66 -40.12
N ASN A 458 9.32 -12.91 -39.71
CA ASN A 458 10.02 -14.00 -40.39
C ASN A 458 9.31 -14.44 -41.67
N ASN A 459 7.98 -14.28 -41.73
CA ASN A 459 7.17 -14.59 -42.89
C ASN A 459 5.98 -13.61 -42.97
N THR A 460 6.04 -12.68 -43.90
CA THR A 460 4.99 -11.67 -44.11
C THR A 460 3.64 -12.27 -44.50
N ASP A 461 3.64 -13.47 -45.11
CA ASP A 461 2.43 -14.21 -45.47
C ASP A 461 1.93 -15.15 -44.37
N PHE A 462 2.55 -15.11 -43.18
CA PHE A 462 2.13 -15.92 -42.05
C PHE A 462 0.64 -15.75 -41.75
N LEU A 463 0.18 -14.51 -41.54
CA LEU A 463 -1.22 -14.23 -41.21
C LEU A 463 -2.17 -14.62 -42.34
N ASN A 464 -1.76 -14.48 -43.61
CA ASN A 464 -2.54 -14.92 -44.78
C ASN A 464 -2.74 -16.44 -44.82
N SER A 465 -1.81 -17.19 -44.22
CA SER A 465 -1.92 -18.64 -44.06
C SER A 465 -2.74 -19.06 -42.85
N VAL A 466 -3.04 -18.16 -41.91
CA VAL A 466 -3.80 -18.47 -40.68
C VAL A 466 -5.30 -18.39 -40.96
N ARG A 467 -6.07 -19.34 -40.43
CA ARG A 467 -7.54 -19.42 -40.58
C ARG A 467 -8.29 -19.04 -39.33
N CYS A 468 -7.63 -19.12 -38.19
CA CYS A 468 -8.21 -18.73 -36.92
C CYS A 468 -7.09 -18.46 -35.91
N LEU A 469 -7.29 -17.42 -35.11
CA LEU A 469 -6.57 -17.17 -33.88
C LEU A 469 -7.54 -17.43 -32.71
N SER A 470 -7.31 -18.52 -31.96
CA SER A 470 -8.16 -18.91 -30.84
C SER A 470 -7.44 -18.73 -29.51
N GLY A 471 -7.98 -17.92 -28.60
CA GLY A 471 -7.32 -17.62 -27.33
C GLY A 471 -8.26 -17.60 -26.14
N VAL A 472 -7.72 -17.92 -24.96
CA VAL A 472 -8.45 -17.82 -23.69
C VAL A 472 -7.73 -16.86 -22.74
N SER A 473 -8.49 -16.08 -21.97
CA SER A 473 -7.95 -15.15 -20.96
C SER A 473 -6.87 -14.23 -21.57
N GLY A 474 -5.68 -14.17 -20.97
CA GLY A 474 -4.54 -13.38 -21.45
C GLY A 474 -4.13 -13.65 -22.90
N GLY A 475 -4.22 -14.89 -23.38
CA GLY A 475 -3.89 -15.22 -24.77
C GLY A 475 -4.86 -14.61 -25.78
N GLY A 476 -6.16 -14.63 -25.45
CA GLY A 476 -7.21 -13.96 -26.23
C GLY A 476 -7.04 -12.45 -26.26
N VAL A 477 -6.73 -11.85 -25.10
CA VAL A 477 -6.38 -10.42 -25.01
C VAL A 477 -5.13 -10.10 -25.84
N GLY A 478 -4.14 -11.01 -25.89
CA GLY A 478 -2.97 -10.92 -26.75
C GLY A 478 -3.30 -10.83 -28.23
N PHE A 479 -4.17 -11.72 -28.74
CA PHE A 479 -4.64 -11.65 -30.13
C PHE A 479 -5.40 -10.36 -30.42
N ALA A 480 -6.32 -9.96 -29.54
CA ALA A 480 -7.10 -8.73 -29.71
C ALA A 480 -6.20 -7.48 -29.72
N ASN A 481 -5.22 -7.41 -28.82
CA ASN A 481 -4.25 -6.31 -28.81
C ASN A 481 -3.38 -6.33 -30.07
N TYR A 482 -2.93 -7.51 -30.52
CA TYR A 482 -2.10 -7.65 -31.72
C TYR A 482 -2.80 -7.15 -32.99
N MET A 483 -4.09 -7.44 -33.14
CA MET A 483 -4.93 -6.94 -34.23
C MET A 483 -4.90 -5.41 -34.34
N LEU A 484 -4.85 -4.71 -33.20
CA LEU A 484 -4.85 -3.25 -33.13
C LEU A 484 -3.48 -2.59 -33.36
N LEU A 485 -2.41 -3.37 -33.45
CA LEU A 485 -1.05 -2.86 -33.65
C LEU A 485 -0.81 -2.37 -35.08
N ASP A 486 0.22 -1.54 -35.24
CA ASP A 486 0.66 -1.07 -36.56
C ASP A 486 1.13 -2.24 -37.44
N THR A 487 0.94 -2.08 -38.75
CA THR A 487 1.45 -3.01 -39.76
C THR A 487 2.96 -2.86 -39.93
N ASP A 488 3.51 -1.68 -39.66
CA ASP A 488 4.95 -1.46 -39.62
C ASP A 488 5.61 -2.20 -38.45
N ALA A 489 6.65 -2.98 -38.74
CA ALA A 489 7.29 -3.84 -37.77
C ALA A 489 7.94 -3.07 -36.60
N GLN A 490 8.61 -1.95 -36.88
CA GLN A 490 9.30 -1.17 -35.85
C GLN A 490 8.29 -0.50 -34.91
N LYS A 491 7.25 0.12 -35.46
CA LYS A 491 6.16 0.71 -34.66
C LYS A 491 5.43 -0.34 -33.84
N ARG A 492 5.18 -1.52 -34.41
CA ARG A 492 4.55 -2.63 -33.71
C ARG A 492 5.35 -3.08 -32.49
N GLU A 493 6.65 -3.29 -32.64
CA GLU A 493 7.53 -3.63 -31.51
C GLU A 493 7.57 -2.54 -30.44
N GLN A 494 7.59 -1.25 -30.84
CA GLN A 494 7.50 -0.14 -29.90
C GLN A 494 6.19 -0.17 -29.09
N GLN A 495 5.06 -0.48 -29.75
CA GLN A 495 3.76 -0.61 -29.09
C GLN A 495 3.70 -1.83 -28.15
N ILE A 496 4.23 -2.98 -28.57
CA ILE A 496 4.32 -4.19 -27.72
C ILE A 496 5.16 -3.88 -26.47
N ASN A 497 6.33 -3.26 -26.65
CA ASN A 497 7.19 -2.84 -25.55
C ASN A 497 6.52 -1.83 -24.61
N ARG A 498 5.64 -0.97 -25.14
CA ARG A 498 4.87 -0.02 -24.33
C ARG A 498 3.80 -0.70 -23.50
N ILE A 499 3.09 -1.70 -24.04
CA ILE A 499 2.14 -2.53 -23.28
C ILE A 499 2.87 -3.31 -22.20
N ALA A 500 4.02 -3.92 -22.54
CA ALA A 500 4.82 -4.72 -21.61
C ALA A 500 5.21 -3.95 -20.34
N LYS A 501 5.51 -2.66 -20.47
CA LYS A 501 5.95 -1.78 -19.38
C LYS A 501 4.81 -1.05 -18.67
N TYR A 502 3.56 -1.28 -19.10
CA TYR A 502 2.42 -0.56 -18.54
C TYR A 502 1.98 -1.18 -17.22
N ASN A 503 1.67 -0.34 -16.23
CA ASN A 503 1.37 -0.79 -14.87
C ASN A 503 -0.12 -1.05 -14.65
N PHE A 504 -0.59 -2.22 -15.11
CA PHE A 504 -2.00 -2.62 -14.97
C PHE A 504 -2.38 -2.94 -13.51
N VAL A 505 -1.47 -3.55 -12.75
CA VAL A 505 -1.76 -4.09 -11.41
C VAL A 505 -2.06 -2.99 -10.38
N SER A 506 -1.39 -1.83 -10.48
CA SER A 506 -1.68 -0.70 -9.57
C SER A 506 -3.12 -0.18 -9.74
N LEU A 507 -3.68 -0.19 -10.96
CA LEU A 507 -5.07 0.21 -11.18
C LEU A 507 -6.02 -0.76 -10.50
N ASP A 508 -5.83 -2.06 -10.74
CA ASP A 508 -6.65 -3.11 -10.13
C ASP A 508 -6.64 -2.99 -8.62
N LEU A 509 -5.47 -2.83 -8.00
CA LEU A 509 -5.37 -2.67 -6.54
C LEU A 509 -6.08 -1.43 -6.04
N THR A 510 -5.84 -0.28 -6.69
CA THR A 510 -6.40 1.01 -6.27
C THR A 510 -7.92 0.98 -6.29
N PHE A 511 -8.50 0.38 -7.32
CA PHE A 511 -9.95 0.30 -7.49
C PHE A 511 -10.53 -0.78 -6.58
N LEU A 512 -9.94 -1.99 -6.58
CA LEU A 512 -10.40 -3.12 -5.78
C LEU A 512 -10.45 -2.80 -4.28
N LEU A 513 -9.45 -2.06 -3.76
CA LEU A 513 -9.41 -1.66 -2.35
C LEU A 513 -9.80 -0.19 -2.15
N GLY A 514 -10.39 0.45 -3.15
CA GLY A 514 -10.80 1.85 -3.10
C GLY A 514 -12.21 2.01 -3.65
N LYS A 515 -12.28 2.56 -4.85
CA LYS A 515 -13.53 2.95 -5.52
C LYS A 515 -14.49 1.79 -5.69
N ASP A 516 -14.04 0.64 -6.19
CA ASP A 516 -14.92 -0.52 -6.43
C ASP A 516 -15.38 -1.13 -5.11
N LEU A 517 -14.49 -1.24 -4.10
CA LEU A 517 -14.89 -1.76 -2.77
C LEU A 517 -16.05 -0.98 -2.17
N ILE A 518 -15.99 0.35 -2.24
CA ILE A 518 -17.02 1.22 -1.70
C ILE A 518 -18.32 1.04 -2.49
N ARG A 519 -18.22 0.95 -3.82
CA ARG A 519 -19.38 0.80 -4.71
C ARG A 519 -20.04 -0.56 -4.61
N GLU A 520 -19.28 -1.60 -4.31
CA GLU A 520 -19.80 -2.95 -4.08
C GLU A 520 -20.89 -2.97 -2.99
N TYR A 521 -20.68 -2.15 -1.96
CA TYR A 521 -21.58 -2.03 -0.83
C TYR A 521 -22.67 -0.97 -1.00
N ILE A 522 -22.76 -0.33 -2.17
CA ILE A 522 -23.82 0.64 -2.49
C ILE A 522 -24.82 -0.04 -3.44
N PRO A 523 -26.07 -0.23 -3.02
CA PRO A 523 -27.08 -0.87 -3.87
C PRO A 523 -27.53 0.02 -5.03
N ASN A 524 -27.97 -0.61 -6.13
CA ASN A 524 -28.38 0.07 -7.37
C ASN A 524 -29.46 1.15 -7.22
N PHE A 525 -30.36 1.00 -6.25
CA PHE A 525 -31.41 2.00 -6.03
C PHE A 525 -30.87 3.33 -5.47
N LEU A 526 -29.65 3.34 -4.92
CA LEU A 526 -28.97 4.56 -4.46
C LEU A 526 -28.07 5.16 -5.55
N CYS A 527 -27.40 4.32 -6.32
CA CYS A 527 -26.47 4.77 -7.35
C CYS A 527 -26.38 3.73 -8.46
N ASN A 528 -26.47 4.17 -9.71
CA ASN A 528 -26.20 3.37 -10.89
C ASN A 528 -24.76 3.64 -11.33
N PHE A 529 -23.95 2.59 -11.46
CA PHE A 529 -22.54 2.66 -11.83
C PHE A 529 -22.29 2.49 -13.32
N ASN A 530 -23.27 1.98 -14.07
CA ASN A 530 -23.18 1.67 -15.50
C ASN A 530 -21.90 0.88 -15.83
N GLY A 531 -21.56 -0.16 -15.07
CA GLY A 531 -20.41 -1.01 -15.44
C GLY A 531 -19.02 -0.37 -15.38
N LYS A 532 -18.87 0.84 -14.81
CA LYS A 532 -17.59 1.58 -14.80
C LYS A 532 -16.71 1.16 -13.62
N ASP A 533 -16.34 -0.11 -13.60
CA ASP A 533 -15.47 -0.75 -12.60
C ASP A 533 -13.99 -0.81 -13.05
N ARG A 534 -13.14 -1.49 -12.27
CA ARG A 534 -11.74 -1.74 -12.62
C ARG A 534 -11.55 -2.41 -13.98
N ALA A 535 -12.43 -3.32 -14.41
CA ALA A 535 -12.27 -4.02 -15.69
C ALA A 535 -12.48 -3.05 -16.85
N TYR A 536 -13.49 -2.18 -16.76
CA TYR A 536 -13.72 -1.10 -17.73
C TYR A 536 -12.49 -0.18 -17.87
N TYR A 537 -11.94 0.30 -16.76
CA TYR A 537 -10.76 1.18 -16.81
C TYR A 537 -9.47 0.42 -17.18
N GLY A 538 -9.35 -0.86 -16.82
CA GLY A 538 -8.26 -1.75 -17.25
C GLY A 538 -8.23 -1.92 -18.77
N MET A 539 -9.39 -2.12 -19.41
CA MET A 539 -9.46 -2.17 -20.88
C MET A 539 -9.11 -0.82 -21.51
N LYS A 540 -9.54 0.30 -20.93
CA LYS A 540 -9.09 1.63 -21.38
C LYS A 540 -7.58 1.82 -21.26
N GLN A 541 -6.92 1.22 -20.26
CA GLN A 541 -5.46 1.25 -20.16
C GLN A 541 -4.79 0.53 -21.32
N HIS A 542 -5.30 -0.64 -21.73
CA HIS A 542 -4.79 -1.34 -22.91
C HIS A 542 -4.89 -0.46 -24.16
N LEU A 543 -6.04 0.18 -24.37
CA LEU A 543 -6.23 1.12 -25.49
C LEU A 543 -5.26 2.30 -25.43
N MET A 544 -5.06 2.91 -24.25
CA MET A 544 -4.10 4.02 -24.07
C MET A 544 -2.64 3.62 -24.34
N ALA A 545 -2.28 2.38 -24.00
CA ALA A 545 -0.97 1.82 -24.29
C ALA A 545 -0.76 1.61 -25.80
N LEU A 546 -1.81 1.16 -26.51
CA LEU A 546 -1.81 0.92 -27.96
C LEU A 546 -1.83 2.21 -28.80
N LYS A 547 -2.80 3.09 -28.56
CA LYS A 547 -3.02 4.32 -29.32
C LYS A 547 -3.23 5.49 -28.36
N LYS A 548 -2.24 6.40 -28.26
CA LYS A 548 -2.35 7.59 -27.39
C LYS A 548 -3.62 8.38 -27.75
N GLY A 549 -4.54 8.53 -26.80
CA GLY A 549 -5.60 9.54 -26.85
C GLY A 549 -6.82 9.24 -27.72
N GLN A 550 -7.00 8.01 -28.20
CA GLN A 550 -8.22 7.63 -28.94
C GLN A 550 -9.17 6.83 -28.03
N ASP A 551 -9.97 7.55 -27.25
CA ASP A 551 -11.15 6.98 -26.55
C ASP A 551 -12.23 6.48 -27.55
N THR A 552 -12.07 6.75 -28.85
CA THR A 552 -13.05 6.41 -29.90
C THR A 552 -13.28 4.91 -30.08
N LEU A 553 -12.27 4.07 -29.82
CA LEU A 553 -12.42 2.60 -29.90
C LEU A 553 -13.38 2.04 -28.83
N ALA A 554 -13.65 2.78 -27.75
CA ALA A 554 -14.59 2.35 -26.73
C ALA A 554 -16.07 2.45 -27.16
N ASN A 555 -16.34 3.11 -28.29
CA ASN A 555 -17.69 3.34 -28.83
C ASN A 555 -17.90 2.67 -30.19
N ILE A 556 -17.00 1.76 -30.60
CA ILE A 556 -17.06 1.05 -31.87
C ILE A 556 -17.27 -0.44 -31.57
N SER A 557 -18.14 -1.11 -32.32
CA SER A 557 -18.42 -2.52 -32.12
C SER A 557 -17.17 -3.37 -32.40
N PHE A 558 -17.06 -4.53 -31.76
CA PHE A 558 -15.94 -5.45 -32.02
C PHE A 558 -15.89 -5.88 -33.49
N TYR A 559 -17.05 -6.08 -34.11
CA TYR A 559 -17.18 -6.40 -35.54
C TYR A 559 -16.64 -5.30 -36.44
N ASP A 560 -16.95 -4.04 -36.15
CA ASP A 560 -16.41 -2.89 -36.90
C ASP A 560 -14.88 -2.78 -36.78
N VAL A 561 -14.35 -2.99 -35.58
CA VAL A 561 -12.90 -2.98 -35.34
C VAL A 561 -12.22 -4.09 -36.15
N TYR A 562 -12.77 -5.31 -36.13
CA TYR A 562 -12.25 -6.42 -36.91
C TYR A 562 -12.33 -6.14 -38.41
N ALA A 563 -13.49 -5.71 -38.92
CA ALA A 563 -13.69 -5.41 -40.33
C ALA A 563 -12.75 -4.30 -40.83
N SER A 564 -12.51 -3.26 -40.02
CA SER A 564 -11.55 -2.21 -40.35
C SER A 564 -10.12 -2.76 -40.49
N THR A 565 -9.74 -3.70 -39.63
CA THR A 565 -8.42 -4.35 -39.67
C THR A 565 -8.30 -5.29 -40.87
N TYR A 566 -9.33 -6.09 -41.11
CA TYR A 566 -9.43 -7.00 -42.24
C TYR A 566 -9.28 -6.24 -43.56
N LYS A 567 -10.08 -5.17 -43.75
CA LYS A 567 -10.00 -4.31 -44.95
C LYS A 567 -8.63 -3.65 -45.10
N LYS A 568 -8.06 -3.10 -44.01
CA LYS A 568 -6.74 -2.45 -44.02
C LYS A 568 -5.62 -3.40 -44.41
N ARG A 569 -5.65 -4.64 -43.90
CA ARG A 569 -4.62 -5.66 -44.16
C ARG A 569 -4.91 -6.51 -45.39
N LYS A 570 -6.03 -6.30 -46.08
CA LYS A 570 -6.61 -7.14 -47.15
C LYS A 570 -7.03 -8.55 -46.71
N TYR A 571 -6.48 -9.05 -45.61
CA TYR A 571 -6.90 -10.25 -44.92
C TYR A 571 -6.46 -10.16 -43.45
N TYR A 572 -7.28 -10.67 -42.54
CA TYR A 572 -6.88 -10.93 -41.17
C TYR A 572 -7.62 -12.18 -40.67
N PRO A 573 -6.96 -13.10 -39.96
CA PRO A 573 -7.63 -14.30 -39.47
C PRO A 573 -8.67 -13.93 -38.39
N PRO A 574 -9.82 -14.62 -38.36
CA PRO A 574 -10.85 -14.39 -37.37
C PRO A 574 -10.36 -14.76 -35.97
N LEU A 575 -10.85 -13.99 -35.00
CA LEU A 575 -10.55 -14.16 -33.59
C LEU A 575 -11.67 -14.96 -32.93
N ILE A 576 -11.30 -16.02 -32.21
CA ILE A 576 -12.15 -16.74 -31.28
C ILE A 576 -11.59 -16.49 -29.88
N ILE A 577 -12.34 -15.78 -29.04
CA ILE A 577 -11.94 -15.49 -27.67
C ILE A 577 -12.92 -16.12 -26.71
N ASN A 578 -12.45 -17.07 -25.91
CA ASN A 578 -13.28 -17.82 -24.98
C ASN A 578 -13.16 -17.23 -23.56
N THR A 579 -14.28 -17.18 -22.86
CA THR A 579 -14.34 -16.88 -21.43
C THR A 579 -14.30 -18.16 -20.60
N VAL A 580 -14.12 -18.00 -19.29
CA VAL A 580 -14.27 -19.12 -18.35
C VAL A 580 -15.75 -19.49 -18.27
N SER A 581 -16.04 -20.80 -18.26
CA SER A 581 -17.42 -21.27 -18.10
C SER A 581 -18.00 -20.81 -16.77
N THR A 582 -19.20 -20.23 -16.81
CA THR A 582 -20.01 -19.95 -15.62
C THR A 582 -21.30 -20.77 -15.73
N ASN A 583 -21.61 -21.55 -14.68
CA ASN A 583 -22.75 -22.48 -14.66
C ASN A 583 -22.79 -23.48 -15.84
N GLY A 584 -21.62 -23.92 -16.32
CA GLY A 584 -21.52 -24.87 -17.43
C GLY A 584 -21.64 -24.26 -18.83
N ILE A 585 -21.88 -22.95 -18.94
CA ILE A 585 -22.00 -22.24 -20.22
C ILE A 585 -20.73 -21.41 -20.45
N GLN A 586 -20.14 -21.51 -21.65
CA GLN A 586 -18.99 -20.71 -22.04
C GLN A 586 -19.43 -19.49 -22.84
N GLY A 587 -18.84 -18.34 -22.55
CA GLY A 587 -18.95 -17.18 -23.43
C GLY A 587 -17.90 -17.26 -24.53
N ILE A 588 -18.29 -17.04 -25.78
CA ILE A 588 -17.38 -16.99 -26.92
C ILE A 588 -17.60 -15.69 -27.67
N SER A 589 -16.52 -14.98 -27.94
CA SER A 589 -16.49 -13.84 -28.87
C SER A 589 -15.91 -14.32 -30.18
N PHE A 590 -16.68 -14.27 -31.25
CA PHE A 590 -16.23 -14.58 -32.60
C PHE A 590 -16.27 -13.34 -33.49
N SER A 591 -15.16 -12.99 -34.13
CA SER A 591 -15.02 -11.72 -34.86
C SER A 591 -15.80 -11.65 -36.18
N ILE A 592 -16.39 -12.76 -36.63
CA ILE A 592 -17.27 -12.80 -37.81
C ILE A 592 -18.70 -13.03 -37.30
N PRO A 593 -19.67 -12.18 -37.66
CA PRO A 593 -21.05 -12.36 -37.23
C PRO A 593 -21.65 -13.66 -37.79
N ILE A 594 -22.38 -14.39 -36.96
CA ILE A 594 -23.13 -15.59 -37.35
C ILE A 594 -24.62 -15.32 -37.09
N GLU A 595 -25.38 -15.00 -38.14
CA GLU A 595 -26.80 -14.66 -38.00
C GLU A 595 -27.68 -15.87 -37.66
N LYS A 596 -27.32 -17.07 -38.15
CA LYS A 596 -28.05 -18.32 -37.89
C LYS A 596 -27.07 -19.45 -37.66
N GLY A 597 -27.38 -20.33 -36.70
CA GLY A 597 -26.60 -21.54 -36.44
C GLY A 597 -25.34 -21.33 -35.60
N PHE A 598 -25.27 -20.28 -34.76
CA PHE A 598 -24.16 -20.13 -33.81
C PHE A 598 -23.97 -21.40 -32.95
N ASP A 599 -25.07 -21.98 -32.43
CA ASP A 599 -25.05 -23.23 -31.66
C ASP A 599 -24.55 -24.44 -32.45
N SER A 600 -24.64 -24.42 -33.79
CA SER A 600 -24.10 -25.50 -34.63
C SER A 600 -22.57 -25.44 -34.74
N ILE A 601 -21.99 -24.25 -34.60
CA ILE A 601 -20.54 -24.02 -34.66
C ILE A 601 -19.94 -24.08 -33.25
N PHE A 602 -20.63 -23.51 -32.27
CA PHE A 602 -20.21 -23.40 -30.87
C PHE A 602 -21.29 -23.97 -29.93
N PRO A 603 -21.46 -25.30 -29.88
CA PRO A 603 -22.53 -25.92 -29.11
C PRO A 603 -22.38 -25.63 -27.61
N GLY A 604 -23.47 -25.12 -27.00
CA GLY A 604 -23.51 -24.81 -25.57
C GLY A 604 -22.76 -23.52 -25.17
N ALA A 605 -22.36 -22.70 -26.13
CA ALA A 605 -21.74 -21.41 -25.88
C ALA A 605 -22.71 -20.25 -26.14
N ILE A 606 -22.48 -19.12 -25.47
CA ILE A 606 -23.17 -17.85 -25.71
C ILE A 606 -22.25 -16.92 -26.50
N ASN A 607 -22.76 -16.31 -27.57
CA ASN A 607 -22.03 -15.23 -28.25
C ASN A 607 -22.01 -13.99 -27.36
N ILE A 608 -20.87 -13.67 -26.74
CA ILE A 608 -20.75 -12.51 -25.84
C ILE A 608 -20.72 -11.17 -26.58
N LEU A 609 -20.68 -11.18 -27.91
CA LEU A 609 -20.77 -9.97 -28.74
C LEU A 609 -22.23 -9.60 -29.08
N ASP A 610 -23.16 -10.55 -28.96
CA ASP A 610 -24.60 -10.37 -29.22
C ASP A 610 -25.46 -10.45 -27.94
N ALA A 611 -24.83 -10.70 -26.79
CA ALA A 611 -25.45 -10.75 -25.46
C ALA A 611 -25.43 -9.37 -24.79
#